data_AF-A0A150NMN9-F1
#
_entry.id   AF-A0A150NMN9-F1
#
_cell.length_a   1.000
_cell.length_b   1.000
_cell.length_c   1.000
_cell.angle_alpha   90.00
_cell.angle_beta   90.00
_cell.angle_gamma   90.00
#
_symmetry.space_group_name_H-M   'P 1'
#
loop_
_entity.id
_entity.type
_entity.pdbx_description
1 polymer ?
#
loop_
_entity_poly.entity_id
_entity_poly.type
_entity_poly.pdbx_seq_one_letter_code
_entity_poly.pdbx_strand_id
1 'polypeptide(L)'
;MKLSNRVLEMEESVTLAAGARAKALKAEGRDILSLTLGEPDFTTPKNIQDAAIASIQEGRASFYTVTSGLPELKAAVNTYFERFYGYSVAPNQVTVAAGAKYSLYTFFMAVVNPGDEVIIPTPTGQLWRSG
;
A
#
# COMPACT_ATOMS: atom_id res chain seq x y z
N MET A 1 -14.62 -26.94 -5.89
CA MET A 1 -14.19 -26.03 -4.80
C MET A 1 -15.18 -24.86 -4.75
N LYS A 2 -15.72 -24.50 -3.59
CA LYS A 2 -16.67 -23.37 -3.44
C LYS A 2 -15.92 -22.15 -2.89
N LEU A 3 -16.01 -21.01 -3.58
CA LEU A 3 -15.46 -19.73 -3.11
C LEU A 3 -16.33 -19.15 -1.98
N SER A 4 -15.74 -18.30 -1.12
CA SER A 4 -16.49 -17.60 -0.06
C SER A 4 -17.28 -16.41 -0.63
N ASN A 5 -18.43 -16.10 -0.03
CA ASN A 5 -19.31 -15.01 -0.48
C ASN A 5 -18.58 -13.67 -0.55
N ARG A 6 -17.74 -13.36 0.45
CA ARG A 6 -16.93 -12.13 0.46
C ARG A 6 -16.12 -11.93 -0.82
N VAL A 7 -15.52 -12.99 -1.37
CA VAL A 7 -14.74 -12.89 -2.62
C VAL A 7 -15.66 -12.76 -3.84
N LEU A 8 -16.83 -13.39 -3.80
CA LEU A 8 -17.83 -13.31 -4.87
C LEU A 8 -18.52 -11.93 -4.95
N GLU A 9 -18.55 -11.19 -3.83
CA GLU A 9 -19.14 -9.85 -3.74
C GLU A 9 -18.15 -8.73 -4.09
N MET A 10 -16.85 -9.04 -4.29
CA MET A 10 -15.85 -8.05 -4.66
C MET A 10 -16.03 -7.57 -6.10
N GLU A 11 -16.09 -6.25 -6.28
CA GLU A 11 -16.12 -5.63 -7.61
C GLU A 11 -14.75 -5.70 -8.32
N GLU A 12 -14.78 -5.87 -9.65
CA GLU A 12 -13.58 -5.85 -10.48
C GLU A 12 -12.93 -4.48 -10.54
N SER A 13 -11.59 -4.45 -10.68
CA SER A 13 -10.87 -3.19 -10.72
C SER A 13 -10.97 -2.45 -12.06
N VAL A 14 -11.73 -1.35 -12.07
CA VAL A 14 -11.87 -0.48 -13.25
C VAL A 14 -10.52 0.11 -13.67
N THR A 15 -9.68 0.51 -12.70
CA THR A 15 -8.34 1.05 -12.97
C THR A 15 -7.42 0.01 -13.61
N LEU A 16 -7.42 -1.23 -13.11
CA LEU A 16 -6.62 -2.30 -13.70
C LEU A 16 -7.12 -2.68 -15.10
N ALA A 17 -8.44 -2.74 -15.29
CA ALA A 17 -9.05 -3.01 -16.60
C ALA A 17 -8.67 -1.92 -17.62
N ALA A 18 -8.71 -0.65 -17.23
CA ALA A 18 -8.29 0.47 -18.07
C ALA A 18 -6.79 0.38 -18.44
N GLY A 19 -5.92 0.11 -17.46
CA GLY A 19 -4.49 -0.08 -17.69
C GLY A 19 -4.17 -1.27 -18.60
N ALA A 20 -4.84 -2.40 -18.41
CA ALA A 20 -4.69 -3.59 -19.25
C ALA A 20 -5.10 -3.31 -20.70
N ARG A 21 -6.21 -2.59 -20.90
CA ARG A 21 -6.66 -2.16 -22.24
C ARG A 21 -5.66 -1.21 -22.89
N ALA A 22 -5.14 -0.22 -22.17
CA ALA A 22 -4.12 0.70 -22.69
C ALA A 22 -2.86 -0.06 -23.14
N LYS A 23 -2.42 -1.05 -22.35
CA LYS A 23 -1.29 -1.92 -22.69
C LYS A 23 -1.55 -2.77 -23.94
N ALA A 24 -2.74 -3.34 -24.07
CA ALA A 24 -3.13 -4.13 -25.25
C ALA A 24 -3.11 -3.27 -26.53
N LEU A 25 -3.72 -2.08 -26.49
CA LEU A 25 -3.73 -1.17 -27.65
C LEU A 25 -2.32 -0.71 -28.06
N LYS A 26 -1.43 -0.48 -27.08
CA LYS A 26 -0.03 -0.16 -27.37
C LYS A 26 0.70 -1.34 -28.04
N ALA A 27 0.40 -2.58 -27.65
CA ALA A 27 0.96 -3.78 -28.28
C ALA A 27 0.48 -3.98 -29.72
N GLU A 28 -0.71 -3.48 -30.07
CA GLU A 28 -1.23 -3.43 -31.44
C GLU A 28 -0.58 -2.34 -32.31
N GLY A 29 0.44 -1.63 -31.80
CA GLY A 29 1.17 -0.59 -32.53
C GLY A 29 0.49 0.78 -32.54
N ARG A 30 -0.53 0.98 -31.70
CA ARG A 30 -1.19 2.29 -31.56
C ARG A 30 -0.37 3.21 -30.66
N ASP A 31 -0.38 4.49 -30.99
CA ASP A 31 0.16 5.53 -30.11
C ASP A 31 -0.81 5.78 -28.94
N ILE A 32 -0.34 5.48 -27.72
CA ILE A 32 -1.17 5.50 -26.49
C ILE A 32 -0.45 6.31 -25.42
N LEU A 33 -1.08 7.40 -25.00
CA LEU A 33 -0.73 8.16 -23.80
C LEU A 33 -1.57 7.64 -22.63
N SER A 34 -0.93 6.88 -21.75
CA SER A 34 -1.59 6.24 -20.60
C SER A 34 -1.55 7.15 -19.37
N LEU A 35 -2.71 7.71 -19.01
CA LEU A 35 -2.89 8.55 -17.81
C LEU A 35 -3.67 7.82 -16.69
N THR A 36 -3.64 6.49 -16.70
CA THR A 36 -4.52 5.65 -15.87
C THR A 36 -3.87 5.07 -14.61
N LEU A 37 -2.53 5.06 -14.56
CA LEU A 37 -1.76 4.48 -13.45
C LEU A 37 -1.36 5.58 -12.47
N GLY A 38 -1.57 5.32 -11.18
CA GLY A 38 -1.25 6.25 -10.09
C GLY A 38 0.12 6.03 -9.46
N GLU A 39 1.02 5.30 -10.13
CA GLU A 39 2.41 5.13 -9.67
C GLU A 39 3.31 6.19 -10.31
N PRO A 40 4.38 6.64 -9.63
CA PRO A 40 5.31 7.60 -10.22
C PRO A 40 6.06 7.02 -11.41
N ASP A 41 6.50 7.91 -12.32
CA ASP A 41 7.28 7.58 -13.51
C ASP A 41 8.80 7.52 -13.28
N PHE A 42 9.26 7.80 -12.04
CA PHE A 42 10.66 7.71 -11.66
C PHE A 42 10.98 6.39 -10.94
N THR A 43 12.22 5.95 -11.07
CA THR A 43 12.75 4.79 -10.35
C THR A 43 13.03 5.14 -8.89
N THR A 44 12.98 4.14 -8.00
CA THR A 44 13.42 4.27 -6.60
C THR A 44 14.77 5.00 -6.49
N PRO A 45 14.91 6.05 -5.66
CA PRO A 45 16.17 6.78 -5.50
C PRO A 45 17.37 5.90 -5.15
N LYS A 46 18.56 6.23 -5.69
CA LYS A 46 19.78 5.42 -5.55
C LYS A 46 20.17 5.14 -4.09
N ASN A 47 20.06 6.14 -3.21
CA ASN A 47 20.37 5.97 -1.80
C ASN A 47 19.49 4.90 -1.10
N ILE A 48 18.24 4.73 -1.55
CA ILE A 48 17.33 3.70 -1.03
C ILE A 48 17.71 2.34 -1.59
N GLN A 49 18.04 2.26 -2.88
CA GLN A 49 18.52 1.03 -3.52
C GLN A 49 19.80 0.52 -2.83
N ASP A 50 20.78 1.40 -2.62
CA ASP A 50 22.05 1.07 -1.99
C ASP A 50 21.85 0.56 -0.56
N ALA A 51 20.97 1.19 0.23
CA ALA A 51 20.64 0.74 1.59
C ALA A 51 19.96 -0.64 1.61
N ALA A 52 19.09 -0.94 0.63
CA ALA A 52 18.45 -2.25 0.52
C ALA A 52 19.48 -3.34 0.14
N ILE A 53 20.39 -3.05 -0.79
CA ILE A 53 21.48 -3.94 -1.18
C ILE A 53 22.39 -4.23 0.02
N ALA A 54 22.78 -3.20 0.77
CA ALA A 54 23.60 -3.36 1.97
C ALA A 54 22.90 -4.25 3.01
N SER A 55 21.60 -4.04 3.25
CA SER A 55 20.82 -4.86 4.18
C SER A 55 20.79 -6.36 3.80
N ILE A 56 20.77 -6.66 2.51
CA ILE A 56 20.88 -8.04 2.00
C ILE A 56 22.30 -8.59 2.22
N GLN A 57 23.32 -7.83 1.83
CA GLN A 57 24.73 -8.26 1.93
C GLN A 57 25.18 -8.49 3.37
N GLU A 58 24.69 -7.69 4.31
CA GLU A 58 24.97 -7.78 5.75
C GLU A 58 24.13 -8.87 6.45
N GLY A 59 23.22 -9.54 5.73
CA GLY A 59 22.34 -10.57 6.28
C GLY A 59 21.20 -10.06 7.15
N ARG A 60 21.02 -8.73 7.28
CA ARG A 60 19.92 -8.12 8.05
C ARG A 60 18.55 -8.45 7.47
N ALA A 61 18.46 -8.61 6.15
CA ALA A 61 17.22 -8.95 5.44
C ALA A 61 16.83 -10.44 5.53
N SER A 62 17.69 -11.31 6.08
CA SER A 62 17.51 -12.76 6.03
C SER A 62 16.62 -13.32 7.15
N PHE A 63 16.29 -12.53 8.17
CA PHE A 63 15.60 -12.99 9.37
C PHE A 63 14.28 -12.26 9.59
N TYR A 64 13.40 -12.85 10.40
CA TYR A 64 12.15 -12.23 10.79
C TYR A 64 12.37 -10.89 11.49
N THR A 65 11.55 -9.91 11.15
CA THR A 65 11.42 -8.67 11.91
C THR A 65 10.38 -8.83 13.01
N VAL A 66 10.37 -7.92 13.97
CA VAL A 66 9.24 -7.77 14.89
C VAL A 66 7.97 -7.51 14.07
N THR A 67 6.85 -8.15 14.43
CA THR A 67 5.59 -8.10 13.67
C THR A 67 5.09 -6.67 13.44
N SER A 68 5.30 -5.78 14.40
CA SER A 68 4.88 -4.38 14.29
C SER A 68 5.87 -3.48 13.53
N GLY A 69 7.01 -4.02 13.09
CA GLY A 69 8.06 -3.30 12.36
C GLY A 69 9.35 -3.10 13.15
N LEU A 70 10.43 -2.81 12.42
CA LEU A 70 11.76 -2.55 12.98
C LEU A 70 11.76 -1.31 13.91
N PRO A 71 12.42 -1.36 15.08
CA PRO A 71 12.51 -0.22 16.00
C PRO A 71 13.05 1.05 15.34
N GLU A 72 14.12 0.93 14.56
CA GLU A 72 14.75 2.03 13.82
C GLU A 72 13.82 2.67 12.78
N LEU A 73 12.96 1.87 12.13
CA LEU A 73 11.97 2.39 11.18
C LEU A 73 10.86 3.15 11.92
N LYS A 74 10.41 2.65 13.08
CA LYS A 74 9.43 3.37 13.90
C LYS A 74 9.97 4.69 14.44
N ALA A 75 11.24 4.72 14.85
CA ALA A 75 11.92 5.95 15.25
C ALA A 75 12.00 6.96 14.09
N ALA A 76 12.34 6.50 12.88
CA ALA A 76 12.35 7.36 11.69
C ALA A 76 10.97 7.93 11.35
N VAL A 77 9.89 7.16 11.55
CA VAL A 77 8.51 7.66 11.43
C VAL A 77 8.25 8.77 12.45
N ASN A 78 8.65 8.62 13.72
CA ASN A 78 8.50 9.69 14.71
C ASN A 78 9.23 10.98 14.28
N THR A 79 10.50 10.86 13.85
CA THR A 79 11.26 12.02 13.35
C THR A 79 10.59 12.69 12.15
N TYR A 80 10.01 11.91 11.24
CA TYR A 80 9.23 12.45 10.13
C TYR A 80 8.00 13.23 10.63
N PHE A 81 7.26 12.66 11.59
CA PHE A 81 6.06 13.31 12.14
C PHE A 81 6.38 14.61 12.88
N GLU A 82 7.42 14.62 13.71
CA GLU A 82 7.85 15.83 14.41
C GLU A 82 8.26 16.92 13.41
N ARG A 83 9.01 16.55 12.37
CA ARG A 83 9.50 17.50 11.36
C ARG A 83 8.40 18.10 10.49
N PHE A 84 7.45 17.28 10.02
CA PHE A 84 6.47 17.69 9.01
C PHE A 84 5.10 18.03 9.58
N TYR A 85 4.72 17.45 10.71
CA TYR A 85 3.41 17.66 11.34
C TYR A 85 3.49 18.35 12.71
N GLY A 86 4.70 18.51 13.27
CA GLY A 86 4.92 19.28 14.50
C GLY A 86 4.52 18.57 15.79
N TYR A 87 4.31 17.25 15.76
CA TYR A 87 4.01 16.45 16.95
C TYR A 87 4.69 15.07 16.88
N SER A 88 4.89 14.46 18.05
CA SER A 88 5.52 13.14 18.19
C SER A 88 4.49 12.01 18.24
N VAL A 89 4.89 10.83 17.77
CA VAL A 89 4.13 9.58 17.85
C VAL A 89 4.95 8.55 18.62
N ALA A 90 4.33 7.94 19.64
CA ALA A 90 5.00 6.94 20.44
C ALA A 90 5.22 5.65 19.62
N PRO A 91 6.29 4.87 19.88
CA PRO A 91 6.57 3.66 19.12
C PRO A 91 5.45 2.60 19.10
N ASN A 92 4.60 2.58 20.13
CA ASN A 92 3.43 1.70 20.22
C ASN A 92 2.22 2.21 19.41
N GLN A 93 2.27 3.43 18.88
CA GLN A 93 1.28 4.00 17.97
C GLN A 93 1.67 3.79 16.49
N VAL A 94 2.82 3.17 16.21
CA VAL A 94 3.33 2.95 14.85
C VAL A 94 3.41 1.44 14.55
N THR A 95 2.80 1.04 13.43
CA THR A 95 2.91 -0.30 12.85
C THR A 95 3.32 -0.21 11.39
N VAL A 96 4.30 -1.04 11.00
CA VAL A 96 4.78 -1.13 9.62
C VAL A 96 4.12 -2.34 8.94
N ALA A 97 3.63 -2.15 7.72
CA ALA A 97 2.95 -3.20 6.96
C ALA A 97 3.37 -3.17 5.48
N ALA A 98 2.92 -4.16 4.70
CA ALA A 98 3.17 -4.27 3.27
C ALA A 98 2.38 -3.24 2.44
N GLY A 99 2.73 -1.96 2.60
CA GLY A 99 2.10 -0.83 1.92
C GLY A 99 0.76 -0.41 2.54
N ALA A 100 0.29 0.78 2.15
CA ALA A 100 -0.89 1.42 2.73
C ALA A 100 -2.18 0.58 2.56
N LYS A 101 -2.32 -0.14 1.45
CA LYS A 101 -3.47 -1.02 1.18
C LYS A 101 -3.62 -2.08 2.27
N TYR A 102 -2.52 -2.75 2.64
CA TYR A 102 -2.57 -3.78 3.66
C TYR A 102 -2.80 -3.18 5.06
N SER A 103 -2.19 -2.03 5.36
CA SER A 103 -2.45 -1.31 6.62
C SER A 103 -3.93 -0.98 6.80
N LEU A 104 -4.58 -0.44 5.75
CA LEU A 104 -6.01 -0.12 5.78
C LEU A 104 -6.87 -1.39 5.93
N TYR A 105 -6.57 -2.45 5.18
CA TYR A 105 -7.27 -3.73 5.34
C TYR A 105 -7.20 -4.25 6.77
N THR A 106 -6.00 -4.30 7.35
CA THR A 106 -5.83 -4.79 8.74
C THR A 106 -6.48 -3.87 9.77
N PHE A 107 -6.50 -2.55 9.51
CA PHE A 107 -7.19 -1.60 10.38
C PHE A 107 -8.68 -1.88 10.43
N PHE A 108 -9.36 -1.97 9.27
CA PHE A 108 -10.79 -2.26 9.24
C PHE A 108 -11.13 -3.63 9.80
N MET A 109 -10.33 -4.65 9.49
CA MET A 109 -10.48 -5.98 10.08
C MET A 109 -10.35 -6.00 11.60
N ALA A 110 -9.65 -5.03 12.20
CA ALA A 110 -9.44 -4.95 13.65
C ALA A 110 -10.51 -4.16 14.39
N VAL A 111 -11.25 -3.26 13.72
CA VAL A 111 -12.14 -2.30 14.38
C VAL A 111 -13.60 -2.35 13.92
N VAL A 112 -13.92 -3.03 12.81
CA VAL A 112 -15.27 -3.09 12.23
C VAL A 112 -15.87 -4.49 12.42
N ASN A 113 -17.04 -4.56 13.04
CA ASN A 113 -17.83 -5.78 13.17
C ASN A 113 -18.96 -5.84 12.13
N PRO A 114 -19.58 -7.02 11.91
CA PRO A 114 -20.78 -7.12 11.10
C PRO A 114 -21.89 -6.19 11.59
N GLY A 115 -22.37 -5.30 10.73
CA GLY A 115 -23.39 -4.30 11.05
C GLY A 115 -22.84 -2.92 11.42
N ASP A 116 -21.53 -2.78 11.64
CA ASP A 116 -20.90 -1.46 11.81
C ASP A 116 -20.83 -0.74 10.45
N GLU A 117 -21.01 0.58 10.48
CA GLU A 117 -20.98 1.43 9.28
C GLU A 117 -19.69 2.24 9.21
N VAL A 118 -19.13 2.38 8.01
CA VAL A 118 -17.93 3.19 7.74
C VAL A 118 -18.28 4.31 6.76
N ILE A 119 -18.10 5.57 7.17
CA ILE A 119 -18.34 6.73 6.31
C ILE A 119 -17.18 6.89 5.33
N ILE A 120 -17.51 6.94 4.04
CA ILE A 120 -16.52 7.06 2.96
C ILE A 120 -16.89 8.29 2.09
N PRO A 121 -16.14 9.40 2.16
CA PRO A 121 -16.47 10.64 1.44
C PRO A 121 -16.16 10.53 -0.05
N THR A 122 -17.07 10.99 -0.92
CA THR A 122 -16.93 10.89 -2.38
C THR A 122 -16.39 12.19 -3.04
N PRO A 123 -15.54 12.09 -4.09
CA PRO A 123 -15.08 10.90 -4.80
C PRO A 123 -14.00 10.10 -4.06
N THR A 124 -13.97 8.77 -4.25
CA THR A 124 -13.09 7.85 -3.51
C THR A 124 -12.24 7.02 -4.46
N GLY A 125 -11.06 6.60 -3.99
CA GLY A 125 -10.36 5.49 -4.63
C GLY A 125 -11.16 4.19 -4.56
N GLN A 126 -10.96 3.29 -5.52
CA GLN A 126 -11.66 2.01 -5.59
C GLN A 126 -11.43 1.12 -4.36
N LEU A 127 -10.28 1.26 -3.72
CA LEU A 127 -9.89 0.53 -2.52
C LEU A 127 -10.90 0.63 -1.37
N TRP A 128 -11.67 1.70 -1.33
CA TRP A 128 -12.66 1.98 -0.30
C TRP A 128 -14.01 1.31 -0.57
N ARG A 129 -14.25 0.82 -1.79
CA ARG A 129 -15.53 0.27 -2.22
C ARG A 129 -15.56 -1.27 -2.27
N SER A 130 -14.39 -1.90 -2.15
CA SER A 130 -14.21 -3.34 -2.35
C SER A 130 -14.26 -4.16 -1.05
N GLY A 131 -15.14 -3.81 -0.12
CA GLY A 131 -15.26 -4.41 1.22
C GLY A 131 -16.57 -5.15 1.40
#